data_AF-A0A9P8N946-F1
#
_entry.id   AF-A0A9P8N946-F1
#
_cell.length_a   1.000
_cell.length_b   1.000
_cell.length_c   1.000
_cell.angle_alpha   90.00
_cell.angle_beta   90.00
_cell.angle_gamma   90.00
#
_symmetry.space_group_name_H-M   'P 1'
#
loop_
_entity.id
_entity.type
_entity.pdbx_description
1 polymer ?
#
loop_
_entity_poly.entity_id
_entity_poly.type
_entity_poly.pdbx_seq_one_letter_code
_entity_poly.pdbx_strand_id
1 'polypeptide(L)'
;MDHQYHSLYSIAEEITPQDHEILLHGGTSSNIERLPSRLQMKKTQHPRSMKKQIEDLAYEVSYLKAEVAWHAESKRALLQLQEQMYHLFYKMEDALVKVNTRLQEAEQRYLSLWGIKGRVKSEEEMI
;
A
#
# COMPACT_ATOMS: atom_id res chain seq x y z
N MET A 1 -21.90 -7.86 -10.01
CA MET A 1 -20.73 -6.99 -10.24
C MET A 1 -19.92 -7.03 -8.97
N ASP A 2 -19.00 -8.00 -8.89
CA ASP A 2 -18.25 -8.27 -7.67
C ASP A 2 -17.15 -7.23 -7.50
N HIS A 3 -17.26 -6.41 -6.45
CA HIS A 3 -16.21 -5.48 -6.06
C HIS A 3 -15.05 -6.28 -5.47
N GLN A 4 -14.11 -6.69 -6.34
CA GLN A 4 -12.82 -7.20 -5.91
C GLN A 4 -12.04 -6.08 -5.22
N TYR A 5 -12.21 -5.98 -3.90
CA TYR A 5 -11.27 -5.31 -3.03
C TYR A 5 -9.90 -5.94 -3.27
N HIS A 6 -9.06 -5.27 -4.04
CA HIS A 6 -7.64 -5.58 -4.08
C HIS A 6 -7.11 -5.24 -2.70
N SER A 7 -7.13 -6.24 -1.80
CA SER A 7 -6.42 -6.20 -0.53
C SER A 7 -5.00 -5.78 -0.87
N LEU A 8 -4.62 -4.59 -0.43
CA LEU A 8 -3.23 -4.13 -0.50
C LEU A 8 -2.38 -5.27 0.06
N TYR A 9 -1.39 -5.72 -0.71
CA TYR A 9 -0.50 -6.80 -0.33
C TYR A 9 -0.17 -6.65 1.15
N SER A 10 -0.52 -7.67 1.95
CA SER A 10 -0.11 -7.71 3.34
C SER A 10 1.41 -7.60 3.31
N ILE A 11 1.94 -6.53 3.92
CA ILE A 11 3.38 -6.39 4.09
C ILE A 11 3.77 -7.64 4.86
N ALA A 12 4.48 -8.57 4.20
CA ALA A 12 4.90 -9.80 4.84
C ALA A 12 5.64 -9.40 6.11
N GLU A 13 5.11 -9.77 7.27
CA GLU A 13 5.80 -9.55 8.54
C GLU A 13 7.19 -10.15 8.37
N GLU A 14 8.22 -9.29 8.39
CA GLU A 14 9.61 -9.73 8.21
C GLU A 14 10.04 -10.70 9.33
N ILE A 15 9.27 -10.77 10.42
CA ILE A 15 9.43 -11.67 11.55
C ILE A 15 8.09 -12.36 11.81
N THR A 16 8.05 -13.68 11.66
CA THR A 16 6.86 -14.47 11.99
C THR A 16 6.80 -14.80 13.49
N PRO A 17 5.63 -15.17 14.04
CA PRO A 17 5.53 -15.67 15.42
C PRO A 17 6.45 -16.88 15.69
N GLN A 18 6.69 -17.71 14.67
CA GLN A 18 7.62 -18.84 14.74
C GLN A 18 9.08 -18.37 14.88
N ASP A 19 9.45 -17.29 14.19
CA ASP A 19 10.76 -16.65 14.35
C ASP A 19 10.95 -16.14 15.79
N HIS A 20 9.88 -15.66 16.44
CA HIS A 20 9.94 -15.24 17.85
C HIS A 20 10.19 -16.43 18.80
N GLU A 21 9.51 -17.57 18.61
CA GLU A 21 9.73 -18.78 19.41
C GLU A 21 11.16 -19.31 19.25
N ILE A 22 11.67 -19.35 18.01
CA ILE A 22 13.05 -19.75 17.71
C ILE A 22 14.05 -18.86 18.49
N LEU A 23 13.82 -17.55 18.51
CA LEU A 23 14.66 -16.60 19.24
C LEU A 23 14.65 -16.81 20.76
N LEU A 24 13.48 -17.09 21.35
CA LEU A 24 13.34 -17.34 22.79
C LEU A 24 14.12 -18.57 23.25
N HIS A 25 14.24 -19.58 22.38
CA HIS A 25 15.02 -20.79 22.63
C HIS A 25 16.49 -20.67 22.20
N GLY A 26 16.95 -19.46 21.84
CA GLY A 26 18.34 -19.20 21.46
C GLY A 26 18.73 -19.65 20.06
N GLY A 27 17.75 -20.04 19.23
CA GLY A 27 17.94 -20.35 17.81
C GLY A 27 17.91 -19.09 16.94
N THR A 28 18.27 -19.25 15.66
CA THR A 28 18.17 -18.22 14.63
C THR A 28 17.49 -18.77 13.38
N SER A 29 16.76 -17.92 12.67
CA SER A 29 16.16 -18.20 11.36
C SER A 29 16.70 -17.21 10.33
N SER A 30 16.58 -17.51 9.03
CA SER A 30 17.05 -16.58 7.98
C SER A 30 16.36 -15.22 8.04
N ASN A 31 15.11 -15.18 8.52
CA ASN A 31 14.36 -13.95 8.70
C ASN A 31 14.96 -13.11 9.83
N ILE A 32 15.29 -13.75 10.96
CA ILE A 32 15.95 -13.11 12.11
C ILE A 32 17.37 -12.65 11.74
N GLU A 33 18.09 -13.40 10.93
CA GLU A 33 19.47 -13.08 10.51
C GLU A 33 19.53 -11.96 9.47
N ARG A 34 18.46 -11.77 8.68
CA ARG A 34 18.29 -10.64 7.77
C ARG A 34 17.95 -9.34 8.48
N LEU A 35 17.49 -9.41 9.73
CA LEU A 35 17.26 -8.21 10.53
C LEU A 35 18.58 -7.45 10.68
N PRO A 36 18.54 -6.11 10.64
CA PRO A 36 19.74 -5.31 10.77
C PRO A 36 20.53 -5.73 12.01
N SER A 37 21.84 -5.85 11.82
CA SER A 37 22.89 -6.49 12.64
C SER A 37 22.93 -6.19 14.15
N ARG A 38 22.02 -5.37 14.67
CA ARG A 38 21.91 -4.98 16.08
C ARG A 38 21.23 -6.06 16.95
N LEU A 39 20.26 -6.82 16.43
CA LEU A 39 19.72 -7.99 17.14
C LEU A 39 20.75 -9.13 17.29
N GLN A 40 21.81 -9.11 16.47
CA GLN A 40 22.95 -10.02 16.62
C GLN A 40 23.92 -9.59 17.74
N MET A 41 23.78 -8.41 18.36
CA MET A 41 24.63 -8.01 19.50
C MET A 41 24.43 -8.93 20.72
N LYS A 42 23.27 -9.58 20.86
CA LYS A 42 23.06 -10.65 21.86
C LYS A 42 23.96 -11.87 21.64
N LYS A 43 24.50 -12.07 20.41
CA LYS A 43 25.38 -13.19 20.04
C LYS A 43 26.83 -12.99 20.52
N THR A 44 27.22 -11.78 20.93
CA THR A 44 28.58 -11.47 21.41
C THR A 44 28.56 -11.04 22.88
N GLN A 45 28.14 -11.95 23.75
CA GLN A 45 28.27 -11.78 25.19
C GLN A 45 29.74 -11.95 25.63
N HIS A 46 30.52 -10.88 25.49
CA HIS A 46 31.56 -10.60 26.48
C HIS A 46 30.94 -9.85 27.65
N PRO A 47 31.41 -10.06 28.90
CA PRO A 47 30.84 -9.38 30.05
C PRO A 47 31.11 -7.88 29.95
N ARG A 48 30.16 -7.13 29.39
CA ARG A 48 30.16 -5.66 29.39
C ARG A 48 29.75 -5.18 30.77
N SER A 49 30.37 -4.09 31.24
CA SER A 49 29.97 -3.46 32.49
C SER A 49 28.49 -3.08 32.46
N MET A 50 27.81 -3.20 33.60
CA MET A 50 26.37 -2.91 33.72
C MET A 50 26.01 -1.52 33.19
N LYS A 51 26.88 -0.53 33.41
CA LYS A 51 26.71 0.84 32.88
C LYS A 51 26.60 0.87 31.35
N LYS A 52 27.47 0.14 30.64
CA LYS A 52 27.46 0.07 29.18
C LYS A 52 26.21 -0.63 28.66
N GLN A 53 25.72 -1.64 29.37
CA GLN A 53 24.46 -2.31 29.00
C GLN A 53 23.25 -1.38 29.11
N ILE A 54 23.22 -0.52 30.15
CA ILE A 54 22.15 0.46 30.33
C ILE A 54 22.20 1.53 29.23
N GLU A 55 23.38 2.02 28.88
CA GLU A 55 23.58 2.98 27.79
C GLU A 55 23.15 2.40 26.44
N ASP A 56 23.58 1.17 26.14
CA ASP A 56 23.20 0.44 24.92
C ASP A 56 21.67 0.28 24.85
N LEU A 57 21.03 -0.12 25.96
CA LEU A 57 19.57 -0.29 26.03
C LEU A 57 18.81 1.02 25.86
N ALA A 58 19.27 2.11 26.49
CA ALA A 58 18.64 3.42 26.35
C ALA A 58 18.71 3.91 24.89
N TYR A 59 19.84 3.70 24.24
CA TYR A 59 20.01 3.98 22.82
C TYR A 59 19.05 3.13 21.97
N GLU A 60 18.95 1.83 22.20
CA GLU A 60 18.02 0.95 21.47
C GLU A 60 16.56 1.39 21.63
N VAL A 61 16.12 1.68 22.86
CA VAL A 61 14.75 2.14 23.12
C VAL A 61 14.48 3.44 22.39
N SER A 62 15.41 4.40 22.40
CA SER A 62 15.26 5.65 21.66
C SER A 62 15.17 5.44 20.15
N TYR A 63 16.02 4.56 19.61
CA TYR A 63 16.02 4.21 18.20
C TYR A 63 14.70 3.56 17.77
N LEU A 64 14.24 2.55 18.51
CA LEU A 64 12.98 1.86 18.22
C LEU A 64 11.78 2.81 18.27
N LYS A 65 11.77 3.76 19.21
CA LYS A 65 10.73 4.81 19.25
C LYS A 65 10.75 5.67 17.99
N ALA A 66 11.93 6.06 17.51
CA ALA A 66 12.07 6.83 16.28
C ALA A 66 11.61 6.02 15.06
N GLU A 67 11.98 4.74 14.97
CA GLU A 67 11.57 3.84 13.90
C GLU A 67 10.04 3.66 13.88
N VAL A 68 9.41 3.43 15.04
CA VAL A 68 7.95 3.31 15.14
C VAL A 68 7.25 4.61 14.73
N ALA A 69 7.77 5.76 15.16
CA ALA A 69 7.24 7.06 14.75
C ALA A 69 7.36 7.26 13.22
N TRP A 70 8.50 6.90 12.65
CA TRP A 70 8.76 6.96 11.21
C TRP A 70 7.79 6.06 10.41
N HIS A 71 7.56 4.83 10.86
CA HIS A 71 6.59 3.94 10.23
C HIS A 71 5.15 4.47 10.33
N ALA A 72 4.77 5.06 11.47
CA ALA A 72 3.45 5.65 11.64
C ALA A 72 3.23 6.85 10.69
N GLU A 73 4.24 7.71 10.55
CA GLU A 73 4.22 8.84 9.61
C GLU A 73 4.18 8.36 8.15
N SER A 74 5.02 7.39 7.80
CA SER A 74 5.07 6.81 6.45
C SER A 74 3.72 6.19 6.07
N LYS A 75 3.09 5.43 6.97
CA LYS A 75 1.76 4.85 6.75
C LYS A 75 0.71 5.93 6.55
N ARG A 76 0.75 7.01 7.32
CA ARG A 76 -0.17 8.15 7.16
C ARG A 76 0.00 8.81 5.80
N ALA A 77 1.23 9.06 5.36
CA ALA A 77 1.51 9.64 4.05
C ALA A 77 1.01 8.74 2.90
N LEU A 78 1.20 7.42 3.02
CA LEU A 78 0.69 6.46 2.04
C LEU A 78 -0.84 6.45 1.94
N LEU A 79 -1.55 6.50 3.08
CA LEU A 79 -3.02 6.57 3.08
C LEU A 79 -3.53 7.86 2.46
N GLN A 80 -2.87 8.99 2.71
CA GLN A 80 -3.21 10.27 2.08
C GLN A 80 -2.99 10.23 0.56
N LEU A 81 -1.89 9.64 0.10
CA LEU A 81 -1.63 9.44 -1.32
C LEU A 81 -2.70 8.57 -1.96
N GLN A 82 -3.10 7.48 -1.30
CA GLN A 82 -4.14 6.59 -1.78
C GLN A 82 -5.48 7.32 -1.95
N GLU A 83 -5.88 8.14 -0.98
CA GLU A 83 -7.10 8.96 -1.07
C GLU A 83 -7.04 9.95 -2.25
N GLN A 84 -5.90 10.63 -2.42
CA GLN A 84 -5.68 11.54 -3.56
C GLN A 84 -5.76 10.81 -4.90
N MET A 85 -5.21 9.61 -4.99
CA MET A 85 -5.28 8.79 -6.20
C MET A 85 -6.73 8.40 -6.54
N TYR A 86 -7.53 7.96 -5.57
CA TYR A 86 -8.94 7.68 -5.81
C TYR A 86 -9.70 8.88 -6.33
N HIS A 87 -9.46 10.06 -5.75
CA HIS A 87 -10.07 11.30 -6.23
C HIS A 87 -9.67 11.65 -7.66
N LEU A 88 -8.40 11.42 -8.01
CA LEU A 88 -7.90 11.65 -9.37
C LEU A 88 -8.57 10.69 -10.37
N PHE A 89 -8.67 9.40 -10.04
CA PHE A 89 -9.34 8.42 -10.90
C PHE A 89 -10.81 8.76 -11.11
N TYR A 90 -11.53 9.16 -10.06
CA TYR A 90 -12.92 9.60 -10.18
C TYR A 90 -13.07 10.78 -11.14
N LYS A 91 -12.18 11.79 -11.06
CA LYS A 91 -12.18 12.92 -11.98
C LYS A 91 -11.87 12.52 -13.42
N MET A 92 -10.95 11.57 -13.62
CA MET A 92 -10.65 11.04 -14.95
C MET A 92 -11.84 10.30 -15.54
N GLU A 93 -12.52 9.48 -14.75
CA GLU A 93 -13.74 8.76 -15.16
C GLU A 93 -14.84 9.73 -15.59
N ASP A 94 -15.14 10.74 -14.77
CA ASP A 94 -16.13 11.79 -15.10
C ASP A 94 -15.74 12.57 -16.37
N ALA A 95 -14.45 12.87 -16.55
CA ALA A 95 -13.96 13.51 -17.77
C ALA A 95 -14.15 12.62 -19.01
N LEU A 96 -13.86 11.31 -18.91
CA LEU A 96 -14.05 10.36 -20.01
C LEU A 96 -15.53 10.22 -20.37
N VAL A 97 -16.42 10.13 -19.39
CA VAL A 97 -17.88 10.12 -19.60
C VAL A 97 -18.30 11.38 -20.35
N LYS A 98 -17.87 12.57 -19.91
CA LYS A 98 -18.18 13.85 -20.56
C LYS A 98 -17.64 13.94 -21.99
N VAL A 99 -16.47 13.39 -22.26
CA VAL A 99 -15.91 13.36 -23.62
C VAL A 99 -16.73 12.44 -24.51
N ASN A 100 -17.13 11.26 -24.01
CA ASN A 100 -17.93 10.32 -24.76
C ASN A 100 -19.31 10.87 -25.11
N THR A 101 -19.99 11.52 -24.14
CA THR A 101 -21.30 12.14 -24.41
C THR A 101 -21.18 13.25 -25.45
N ARG A 102 -20.16 14.12 -25.35
CA ARG A 102 -19.90 15.16 -26.36
C ARG A 102 -19.57 14.58 -27.73
N LEU A 103 -18.86 13.46 -27.79
CA LEU A 103 -18.55 12.79 -29.05
C LEU A 103 -19.82 12.24 -29.70
N GLN A 104 -20.70 11.59 -28.92
CA GLN A 104 -22.01 11.11 -29.39
C GLN A 104 -22.89 12.27 -29.87
N GLU A 105 -22.92 13.39 -29.15
CA GLU A 105 -23.64 14.60 -29.57
C GLU A 105 -23.06 15.15 -30.89
N ALA A 106 -21.74 15.19 -31.03
CA ALA A 106 -21.08 15.65 -32.25
C ALA A 106 -21.37 14.73 -33.44
N GLU A 107 -21.35 13.42 -33.22
CA GLU A 107 -21.72 12.40 -34.22
C GLU A 107 -23.17 12.58 -34.67
N GLN A 108 -24.11 12.70 -33.72
CA GLN A 108 -25.54 12.93 -34.03
C GLN A 108 -25.75 14.22 -34.82
N ARG A 109 -25.07 15.31 -34.44
CA ARG A 109 -25.12 16.58 -35.18
C ARG A 109 -24.57 16.42 -36.59
N TYR A 110 -23.45 15.74 -36.76
CA TYR A 110 -22.87 15.46 -38.06
C TYR A 110 -23.84 14.65 -38.93
N LEU A 111 -24.36 13.53 -38.44
CA LEU A 111 -25.33 12.70 -39.17
C LEU A 111 -26.60 13.47 -39.55
N SER A 112 -27.09 14.35 -38.67
CA SER A 112 -28.26 15.19 -38.94
C SER A 112 -28.03 16.19 -40.08
N LEU A 113 -26.83 16.77 -40.20
CA LEU A 113 -26.45 17.65 -41.31
C LEU A 113 -26.47 16.91 -42.65
N TRP A 114 -26.14 15.62 -42.65
CA TRP A 114 -26.15 14.76 -43.83
C TRP A 114 -27.53 14.16 -44.14
N GLY A 115 -28.57 14.48 -43.38
CA GLY A 115 -29.92 13.93 -43.58
C GLY A 115 -30.04 12.44 -43.25
N ILE A 116 -29.01 11.85 -42.63
CA ILE A 116 -29.01 10.46 -42.19
C ILE A 116 -29.61 10.43 -40.78
N LYS A 117 -30.88 9.99 -40.67
CA LYS A 117 -31.51 9.80 -39.36
C LYS A 117 -30.78 8.64 -38.67
N GLY A 118 -29.98 8.96 -37.65
CA GLY A 118 -29.23 7.95 -36.89
C GLY A 118 -30.18 6.84 -36.43
N ARG A 119 -29.81 5.58 -36.69
CA ARG A 119 -30.50 4.44 -36.10
C ARG A 119 -30.33 4.56 -34.59
N VAL A 120 -31.38 4.99 -33.91
CA VAL A 120 -31.56 4.70 -32.48
C VAL A 120 -31.62 3.17 -32.42
N LYS A 121 -30.51 2.52 -32.05
CA LYS A 121 -30.56 1.15 -31.57
C LYS A 121 -31.31 1.23 -30.24
N SER A 122 -32.61 0.99 -30.29
CA SER A 122 -33.37 0.62 -29.11
C SER A 122 -32.70 -0.63 -28.51
N GLU A 123 -32.32 -0.56 -27.25
CA GLU A 123 -31.83 -1.68 -26.43
C GLU A 123 -32.96 -2.71 -26.17
N GLU A 124 -33.76 -3.07 -27.18
CA GLU A 124 -34.84 -4.06 -27.08
C GLU A 124 -34.50 -5.39 -27.77
N GLU A 125 -33.33 -5.52 -28.41
CA GLU A 125 -32.84 -6.79 -28.94
C GLU A 125 -31.49 -7.15 -28.33
N MET A 126 -31.51 -7.64 -27.09
CA MET A 126 -30.56 -8.65 -26.58
C MET A 126 -31.01 -9.11 -25.18
N ILE A 127 -32.06 -9.95 -25.17
CA ILE A 127 -32.24 -11.01 -24.18
C ILE A 127 -31.23 -12.12 -24.49
#